data_AF-A0A351BWC0-F1
#
_entry.id   AF-A0A351BWC0-F1
#
_cell.length_a   1.000
_cell.length_b   1.000
_cell.length_c   1.000
_cell.angle_alpha   90.00
_cell.angle_beta   90.00
_cell.angle_gamma   90.00
#
_symmetry.space_group_name_H-M   'P 1'
#
loop_
_entity.id
_entity.type
_entity.pdbx_description
1 polymer ?
#
loop_
_entity_poly.entity_id
_entity_poly.type
_entity_poly.pdbx_seq_one_letter_code
_entity_poly.pdbx_strand_id
1 'polypeptide(L)'
;MKYIFIVLLAFLSGRAAAQYDSIAVSILDSMSMEIGELESCSFRFFTEFDISNDEYGLITHTESGTAYMKAPDKLYIEKKGDKGHKSFYYNGNSFSIYSFDKNQYASVPVSLSIVELIDSLSSHYGVDFPGADLFYPDFTDNLLETSDRKST
;
A
#
# COMPACT_ATOMS: atom_id res chain seq x y z
N MET A 1 36.69 -31.39 -50.24
CA MET A 1 37.43 -30.27 -49.60
C MET A 1 36.40 -29.31 -49.04
N LYS A 2 36.48 -28.73 -47.85
CA LYS A 2 37.39 -28.80 -46.72
C LYS A 2 36.80 -27.77 -45.73
N TYR A 3 36.31 -28.25 -44.57
CA TYR A 3 35.98 -27.57 -43.31
C TYR A 3 35.35 -26.15 -43.33
N ILE A 4 34.28 -25.95 -42.55
CA ILE A 4 34.40 -25.32 -41.21
C ILE A 4 33.04 -25.25 -40.52
N PHE A 5 33.06 -25.85 -39.34
CA PHE A 5 32.06 -25.92 -38.30
C PHE A 5 32.01 -24.53 -37.62
N ILE A 6 30.87 -23.85 -37.64
CA ILE A 6 30.66 -22.65 -36.81
C ILE A 6 29.51 -22.95 -35.86
N VAL A 7 29.89 -23.40 -34.67
CA VAL A 7 29.07 -23.43 -33.48
C VAL A 7 28.73 -21.98 -33.14
N LEU A 8 27.47 -21.58 -33.34
CA LEU A 8 26.96 -20.34 -32.77
C LEU A 8 26.41 -20.67 -31.37
N LEU A 9 27.33 -20.73 -30.41
CA LEU A 9 27.03 -20.65 -28.99
C LEU A 9 26.75 -19.17 -28.69
N ALA A 10 25.51 -18.76 -28.47
CA ALA A 10 25.22 -17.43 -27.95
C ALA A 10 23.88 -17.38 -27.21
N PHE A 11 23.99 -17.28 -25.89
CA PHE A 11 23.07 -16.66 -24.95
C PHE A 11 21.69 -17.31 -24.78
N LEU A 12 21.66 -18.41 -24.02
CA LEU A 12 20.63 -18.54 -22.99
C LEU A 12 20.83 -17.39 -22.00
N SER A 13 20.08 -16.31 -22.19
CA SER A 13 19.84 -15.32 -21.14
C SER A 13 19.06 -15.99 -20.02
N GLY A 14 19.74 -16.80 -19.21
CA GLY A 14 19.25 -17.17 -17.90
C GLY A 14 19.16 -15.88 -17.10
N ARG A 15 17.97 -15.30 -17.04
CA ARG A 15 17.63 -14.34 -15.98
C ARG A 15 17.99 -15.04 -14.68
N ALA A 16 18.98 -14.52 -13.96
CA ALA A 16 19.18 -14.91 -12.57
C ALA A 16 17.87 -14.55 -11.88
N ALA A 17 17.08 -15.55 -11.51
CA ALA A 17 15.91 -15.33 -10.66
C ALA A 17 16.42 -14.63 -9.40
N ALA A 18 15.75 -13.56 -8.98
CA ALA A 18 16.07 -12.90 -7.72
C ALA A 18 16.03 -13.97 -6.62
N GLN A 19 17.20 -14.29 -6.07
CA GLN A 19 17.30 -15.30 -5.03
C GLN A 19 17.07 -14.60 -3.69
N TYR A 20 15.82 -14.62 -3.24
CA TYR A 20 15.43 -14.10 -1.93
C TYR A 20 15.93 -15.02 -0.81
N ASP A 21 16.34 -14.45 0.32
CA ASP A 21 16.67 -15.22 1.52
C ASP A 21 15.38 -15.79 2.13
N SER A 22 15.27 -17.12 2.15
CA SER A 22 14.11 -17.83 2.69
C SER A 22 13.81 -17.50 4.16
N ILE A 23 14.84 -17.17 4.95
CA ILE A 23 14.65 -16.77 6.36
C ILE A 23 14.00 -15.39 6.41
N ALA A 24 14.44 -14.45 5.57
CA ALA A 24 13.86 -13.11 5.50
C ALA A 24 12.39 -13.15 5.06
N VAL A 25 12.07 -13.97 4.04
CA VAL A 25 10.68 -14.18 3.59
C VAL A 25 9.82 -14.75 4.72
N SER A 26 10.30 -15.77 5.43
CA SER A 26 9.55 -16.37 6.54
C SER A 26 9.28 -15.39 7.70
N ILE A 27 10.21 -14.47 7.97
CA ILE A 27 10.02 -13.41 8.97
C ILE A 27 8.92 -12.43 8.53
N LEU A 28 8.90 -12.04 7.25
CA LEU A 28 7.85 -11.18 6.70
C LEU A 28 6.48 -11.86 6.73
N ASP A 29 6.40 -13.15 6.38
CA ASP A 29 5.17 -13.93 6.46
C ASP A 29 4.63 -13.98 7.89
N SER A 30 5.52 -14.24 8.85
CA SER A 30 5.14 -14.26 10.26
C SER A 30 4.61 -12.90 10.71
N MET A 31 5.26 -11.80 10.31
CA MET A 31 4.79 -10.44 10.62
C MET A 31 3.43 -10.14 9.99
N SER A 32 3.22 -10.49 8.71
CA SER A 32 1.97 -10.28 7.99
C SER A 32 0.82 -11.05 8.66
N MET A 33 1.07 -12.32 9.02
CA MET A 33 0.09 -13.16 9.72
C MET A 33 -0.31 -12.55 11.06
N GLU A 34 0.65 -12.15 11.89
CA GLU A 34 0.39 -11.56 13.21
C GLU A 34 -0.39 -10.24 13.10
N ILE A 35 -0.08 -9.39 12.12
CA ILE A 35 -0.82 -8.13 11.91
C ILE A 35 -2.24 -8.40 11.37
N GLY A 36 -2.37 -9.38 10.47
CA GLY A 36 -3.66 -9.78 9.89
C GLY A 36 -4.63 -10.38 10.90
N GLU A 37 -4.12 -10.99 11.98
CA GLU A 37 -4.93 -11.54 13.07
C GLU A 37 -5.38 -10.49 14.12
N LEU A 38 -4.91 -9.24 14.03
CA LEU A 38 -5.29 -8.20 15.00
C LEU A 38 -6.76 -7.81 14.88
N GLU A 39 -7.56 -8.11 15.90
CA GLU A 39 -8.96 -7.67 15.98
C GLU A 39 -9.10 -6.14 16.14
N SER A 40 -8.09 -5.49 16.71
CA SER A 40 -8.05 -4.04 16.85
C SER A 40 -6.63 -3.53 16.95
N CYS A 41 -6.35 -2.40 16.32
CA CYS A 41 -5.06 -1.74 16.42
C CYS A 41 -5.21 -0.22 16.37
N SER A 42 -4.19 0.48 16.87
CA SER A 42 -4.09 1.92 16.70
C SER A 42 -2.64 2.30 16.50
N PHE A 43 -2.38 3.21 15.56
CA PHE A 43 -1.04 3.69 15.30
C PHE A 43 -1.06 5.15 14.87
N ARG A 44 0.06 5.82 15.12
CA ARG A 44 0.34 7.16 14.60
C ARG A 44 1.29 7.02 13.44
N PHE A 45 1.08 7.81 12.40
CA PHE A 45 1.93 7.81 11.23
C PHE A 45 2.41 9.22 10.91
N PHE A 46 3.60 9.27 10.33
CA PHE A 46 4.17 10.42 9.66
C PHE A 46 4.72 9.89 8.33
N THR A 47 4.29 10.48 7.23
CA THR A 47 4.62 10.06 5.87
C THR A 47 5.20 11.26 5.14
N GLU A 48 6.32 11.03 4.48
CA GLU A 48 7.03 11.99 3.63
C GLU A 48 7.28 11.31 2.30
N PHE A 49 6.89 11.96 1.20
CA PHE A 49 7.07 11.42 -0.14
C PHE A 49 7.24 12.53 -1.17
N ASP A 50 7.99 12.24 -2.21
CA ASP A 50 8.31 13.19 -3.26
C ASP A 50 7.49 12.93 -4.51
N ILE A 51 6.90 13.99 -5.07
CA ILE A 51 6.24 13.98 -6.38
C ILE A 51 7.06 14.82 -7.34
N SER A 52 7.41 14.25 -8.49
CA SER A 52 8.04 15.00 -9.59
C SER A 52 7.02 15.93 -10.23
N ASN A 53 7.34 17.21 -10.29
CA ASN A 53 6.58 18.23 -10.99
C ASN A 53 7.43 18.79 -12.15
N ASP A 54 6.83 18.87 -13.34
CA ASP A 54 7.54 19.28 -14.55
C ASP A 54 8.06 20.74 -14.49
N GLU A 55 7.41 21.61 -13.71
CA GLU A 55 7.73 23.04 -13.61
C GLU A 55 8.64 23.34 -12.40
N TYR A 56 8.35 22.72 -11.25
CA TYR A 56 9.01 23.05 -9.98
C TYR A 56 10.05 21.99 -9.53
N GLY A 57 10.23 20.93 -10.31
CA GLY A 57 11.10 19.82 -9.94
C GLY A 57 10.47 18.93 -8.86
N LEU A 58 11.27 18.42 -7.95
CA LEU A 58 10.82 17.51 -6.91
C LEU A 58 10.08 18.28 -5.80
N ILE A 59 8.81 17.96 -5.56
CA ILE A 59 8.00 18.54 -4.47
C ILE A 59 7.82 17.49 -3.37
N THR A 60 8.32 17.80 -2.18
CA THR A 60 8.14 16.96 -0.99
C THR A 60 6.78 17.23 -0.36
N HIS A 61 6.04 16.15 -0.15
CA HIS A 61 4.76 16.15 0.55
C HIS A 61 4.88 15.51 1.92
N THR A 62 4.20 16.10 2.89
CA THR A 62 4.16 15.56 4.26
C THR A 62 2.73 15.37 4.75
N GLU A 63 2.52 14.27 5.46
CA GLU A 63 1.26 13.95 6.10
C GLU A 63 1.51 13.29 7.46
N SER A 64 0.69 13.63 8.44
CA SER A 64 0.71 13.00 9.76
C SER A 64 -0.71 12.68 10.20
N GLY A 65 -0.86 11.66 11.03
CA GLY A 65 -2.17 11.27 11.48
C GLY A 65 -2.19 10.15 12.49
N THR A 66 -3.38 9.77 12.88
CA THR A 66 -3.64 8.61 13.73
C THR A 66 -4.73 7.77 13.09
N ALA A 67 -4.51 6.46 13.09
CA ALA A 67 -5.46 5.46 12.64
C ALA A 67 -5.88 4.58 13.82
N TYR A 68 -7.17 4.27 13.86
CA TYR A 68 -7.79 3.34 14.79
C TYR A 68 -8.63 2.38 13.96
N MET A 69 -8.40 1.10 14.19
CA MET A 69 -9.05 0.03 13.47
C MET A 69 -9.62 -0.97 14.46
N LYS A 70 -10.83 -1.44 14.16
CA LYS A 70 -11.41 -2.61 14.80
C LYS A 70 -12.07 -3.47 13.72
N ALA A 71 -11.50 -4.64 13.49
CA ALA A 71 -12.00 -5.60 12.52
C ALA A 71 -13.41 -6.09 12.90
N PRO A 72 -14.24 -6.44 11.90
CA PRO A 72 -13.95 -6.37 10.47
C PRO A 72 -14.32 -5.02 9.82
N ASP A 73 -14.98 -4.11 10.55
CA ASP A 73 -15.84 -3.09 9.93
C ASP A 73 -15.80 -1.69 10.57
N LYS A 74 -14.87 -1.43 11.48
CA LYS A 74 -14.73 -0.11 12.12
C LYS A 74 -13.37 0.50 11.83
N LEU A 75 -13.39 1.71 11.29
CA LEU A 75 -12.19 2.46 10.95
C LEU A 75 -12.39 3.93 11.32
N TYR A 76 -11.40 4.51 11.99
CA TYR A 76 -11.29 5.95 12.15
C TYR A 76 -9.87 6.37 11.82
N ILE A 77 -9.73 7.32 10.91
CA ILE A 77 -8.43 7.89 10.55
C ILE A 77 -8.56 9.39 10.58
N GLU A 78 -7.68 10.05 11.29
CA GLU A 78 -7.53 11.50 11.22
C GLU A 78 -6.15 11.82 10.67
N LYS A 79 -6.10 12.64 9.62
CA LYS A 79 -4.85 13.00 8.98
C LYS A 79 -4.81 14.48 8.64
N LYS A 80 -3.62 15.04 8.74
CA LYS A 80 -3.29 16.43 8.45
C LYS A 80 -2.00 16.48 7.67
N GLY A 81 -2.03 17.18 6.55
CA GLY A 81 -0.88 17.41 5.69
C GLY A 81 -1.16 18.54 4.70
N ASP A 82 -0.38 18.58 3.62
CA ASP A 82 -0.48 19.64 2.61
C ASP A 82 -1.85 19.68 1.91
N LYS A 83 -2.54 18.54 1.86
CA LYS A 83 -3.88 18.40 1.27
C LYS A 83 -5.03 18.70 2.26
N GLY A 84 -4.69 19.27 3.41
CA GLY A 84 -5.63 19.70 4.44
C GLY A 84 -5.78 18.73 5.61
N HIS A 85 -6.69 19.06 6.52
CA HIS A 85 -7.06 18.28 7.70
C HIS A 85 -8.39 17.57 7.46
N LYS A 86 -8.36 16.24 7.49
CA LYS A 86 -9.51 15.37 7.19
C LYS A 86 -9.60 14.23 8.18
N SER A 87 -10.82 13.78 8.45
CA SER A 87 -11.06 12.51 9.11
C SER A 87 -11.92 11.59 8.25
N PHE A 88 -11.67 10.30 8.36
CA PHE A 88 -12.37 9.21 7.71
C PHE A 88 -12.99 8.35 8.80
N TYR A 89 -14.25 7.98 8.62
CA TYR A 89 -15.00 7.19 9.59
C TYR A 89 -15.77 6.08 8.87
N TYR A 90 -15.66 4.87 9.40
CA TYR A 90 -16.41 3.71 8.94
C TYR A 90 -16.97 2.93 10.13
N ASN A 91 -18.22 2.49 10.00
CA ASN A 91 -18.95 1.79 11.05
C ASN A 91 -19.57 0.46 10.61
N GLY A 92 -19.24 -0.04 9.40
CA GLY A 92 -19.79 -1.26 8.80
C GLY A 92 -21.02 -1.06 7.91
N ASN A 93 -21.63 0.14 7.94
CA ASN A 93 -22.83 0.45 7.15
C ASN A 93 -22.69 1.71 6.30
N SER A 94 -21.80 2.61 6.70
CA SER A 94 -21.58 3.89 6.04
C SER A 94 -20.13 4.32 6.21
N PHE A 95 -19.53 4.77 5.11
CA PHE A 95 -18.24 5.43 5.11
C PHE A 95 -18.45 6.94 5.00
N SER A 96 -17.75 7.70 5.84
CA SER A 96 -17.88 9.15 5.91
C SER A 96 -16.52 9.83 5.89
N ILE A 97 -16.43 10.94 5.16
CA ILE A 97 -15.27 11.83 5.15
C ILE A 97 -15.71 13.17 5.72
N TYR A 98 -14.92 13.71 6.63
CA TYR A 98 -15.10 15.05 7.17
C TYR A 98 -13.85 15.88 6.87
N SER A 99 -14.03 17.08 6.32
CA SER A 99 -12.96 18.05 6.12
C SER A 99 -13.08 19.14 7.19
N PHE A 100 -12.09 19.23 8.07
CA PHE A 100 -12.03 20.25 9.11
C PHE A 100 -11.87 21.65 8.50
N ASP A 101 -11.05 21.78 7.45
CA ASP A 101 -10.77 23.07 6.80
C ASP A 101 -12.02 23.67 6.12
N LYS A 102 -12.89 22.82 5.57
CA LYS A 102 -14.10 23.24 4.86
C LYS A 102 -15.35 23.17 5.72
N ASN A 103 -15.27 22.58 6.91
CA ASN A 103 -16.42 22.29 7.77
C ASN A 103 -17.56 21.58 7.01
N GLN A 104 -17.18 20.57 6.22
CA GLN A 104 -18.09 19.83 5.33
C GLN A 104 -17.84 18.33 5.46
N TYR A 105 -18.91 17.55 5.27
CA TYR A 105 -18.84 16.10 5.29
C TYR A 105 -19.60 15.47 4.12
N ALA A 106 -19.17 14.29 3.74
CA ALA A 106 -19.85 13.43 2.78
C ALA A 106 -19.94 12.02 3.39
N SER A 107 -21.04 11.33 3.12
CA SER A 107 -21.27 9.96 3.60
C SER A 107 -21.88 9.12 2.49
N VAL A 108 -21.41 7.88 2.37
CA VAL A 108 -21.86 6.91 1.38
C VAL A 108 -22.22 5.61 2.10
N PRO A 109 -23.41 5.04 1.86
CA PRO A 109 -23.78 3.74 2.40
C PRO A 109 -22.92 2.65 1.75
N VAL A 110 -22.22 1.87 2.57
CA VAL A 110 -21.35 0.78 2.13
C VAL A 110 -21.23 -0.24 3.25
N SER A 111 -21.33 -1.51 2.90
CA SER A 111 -21.21 -2.63 3.83
C SER A 111 -20.20 -3.62 3.28
N LEU A 112 -18.93 -3.30 3.52
CA LEU A 112 -17.74 -4.04 3.13
C LEU A 112 -16.87 -4.31 4.38
N SER A 113 -15.95 -5.26 4.31
CA SER A 113 -14.83 -5.32 5.26
C SER A 113 -13.92 -4.09 5.11
N ILE A 114 -13.06 -3.83 6.10
CA ILE A 114 -12.09 -2.73 6.03
C ILE A 114 -11.17 -2.87 4.81
N VAL A 115 -10.72 -4.09 4.49
CA VAL A 115 -9.84 -4.37 3.35
C VAL A 115 -10.53 -4.01 2.03
N GLU A 116 -11.75 -4.50 1.83
CA GLU A 116 -12.56 -4.20 0.63
C GLU A 116 -12.91 -2.71 0.53
N LEU A 117 -13.13 -2.04 1.66
CA LEU A 117 -13.35 -0.59 1.70
C LEU A 117 -12.10 0.16 1.23
N ILE A 118 -10.91 -0.20 1.72
CA ILE A 118 -9.64 0.41 1.31
C ILE A 118 -9.43 0.23 -0.20
N ASP A 119 -9.66 -0.98 -0.72
CA ASP A 119 -9.57 -1.26 -2.17
C ASP A 119 -10.54 -0.39 -2.97
N SER A 120 -11.78 -0.27 -2.52
CA SER A 120 -12.78 0.58 -3.16
C SER A 120 -12.35 2.05 -3.15
N LEU A 121 -11.75 2.53 -2.07
CA LEU A 121 -11.32 3.92 -1.93
C LEU A 121 -10.08 4.26 -2.77
N SER A 122 -9.11 3.36 -2.83
CA SER A 122 -7.93 3.53 -3.69
C SER A 122 -8.35 3.48 -5.16
N SER A 123 -9.11 2.47 -5.58
CA SER A 123 -9.51 2.28 -6.99
C SER A 123 -10.44 3.38 -7.54
N HIS A 124 -11.44 3.81 -6.76
CA HIS A 124 -12.46 4.74 -7.26
C HIS A 124 -12.13 6.21 -6.97
N TYR A 125 -11.39 6.48 -5.90
CA TYR A 125 -11.17 7.85 -5.41
C TYR A 125 -9.68 8.22 -5.29
N GLY A 126 -8.76 7.30 -5.56
CA GLY A 126 -7.32 7.54 -5.44
C GLY A 126 -6.92 7.90 -4.01
N VAL A 127 -7.63 7.36 -3.02
CA VAL A 127 -7.35 7.59 -1.60
C VAL A 127 -6.53 6.41 -1.08
N ASP A 128 -5.25 6.64 -0.91
CA ASP A 128 -4.35 5.66 -0.31
C ASP A 128 -4.19 5.92 1.19
N PHE A 129 -4.21 4.84 1.97
CA PHE A 129 -4.03 4.89 3.41
C PHE A 129 -2.64 4.37 3.77
N PRO A 130 -1.78 5.19 4.39
CA PRO A 130 -0.45 4.75 4.81
C PRO A 130 -0.53 3.51 5.71
N GLY A 131 0.23 2.48 5.37
CA GLY A 131 0.30 1.24 6.13
C GLY A 131 -0.87 0.28 5.92
N ALA A 132 -1.79 0.58 4.99
CA ALA A 132 -2.91 -0.32 4.68
C ALA A 132 -2.46 -1.70 4.18
N ASP A 133 -1.39 -1.75 3.39
CA ASP A 133 -0.85 -2.97 2.80
C ASP A 133 -0.51 -4.05 3.85
N LEU A 134 -0.18 -3.65 5.08
CA LEU A 134 0.14 -4.57 6.18
C LEU A 134 -1.07 -5.38 6.67
N PHE A 135 -2.29 -4.95 6.36
CA PHE A 135 -3.51 -5.65 6.74
C PHE A 135 -3.94 -6.70 5.71
N TYR A 136 -3.22 -6.80 4.59
CA TYR A 136 -3.50 -7.76 3.54
C TYR A 136 -2.73 -9.06 3.80
N PRO A 137 -3.39 -10.23 3.82
CA PRO A 137 -2.72 -11.50 4.07
C PRO A 137 -1.62 -11.82 3.04
N ASP A 138 -1.77 -11.34 1.81
CA ASP A 138 -0.84 -11.52 0.69
C ASP A 138 0.25 -10.42 0.62
N PHE A 139 0.45 -9.64 1.70
CA PHE A 139 1.45 -8.56 1.76
C PHE A 139 2.85 -9.01 1.31
N THR A 140 3.36 -10.14 1.83
CA THR A 140 4.70 -10.62 1.48
C THR A 140 4.80 -10.95 -0.01
N ASP A 141 3.81 -11.64 -0.56
CA ASP A 141 3.77 -12.02 -1.97
C ASP A 141 3.73 -10.76 -2.88
N ASN A 142 2.86 -9.80 -2.53
CA ASN A 142 2.74 -8.51 -3.24
C ASN A 142 4.04 -7.69 -3.16
N LEU A 143 4.75 -7.75 -2.03
CA LEU A 143 6.04 -7.08 -1.85
C LEU A 143 7.13 -7.71 -2.73
N LEU A 144 7.19 -9.05 -2.81
CA LEU A 144 8.14 -9.77 -3.65
C LEU A 144 7.88 -9.49 -5.13
N GLU A 145 6.62 -9.53 -5.58
CA GLU A 145 6.24 -9.22 -6.96
C GLU A 145 6.61 -7.78 -7.34
N THR A 146 6.33 -6.82 -6.46
CA THR A 146 6.64 -5.40 -6.69
C THR A 146 8.15 -5.15 -6.74
N SER A 147 8.93 -5.91 -5.96
CA SER A 147 10.39 -5.82 -5.95
C SER A 147 10.99 -6.31 -7.26
N ASP A 148 10.48 -7.42 -7.81
CA ASP A 148 10.90 -7.92 -9.12
C ASP A 148 10.59 -6.91 -10.24
N ARG A 149 9.42 -6.27 -10.20
CA ARG A 149 9.01 -5.28 -11.20
C ARG A 149 9.89 -4.03 -11.21
N LYS A 150 10.34 -3.53 -10.06
CA LYS A 150 11.24 -2.35 -9.99
C LYS A 150 12.69 -2.65 -10.37
N SER A 151 13.07 -3.93 -10.42
CA SER A 151 14.40 -4.37 -10.86
C SER A 151 14.54 -4.46 -12.39
N THR A 152 13.46 -4.19 -13.14
CA THR A 152 13.43 -4.19 -14.62
C THR A 152 13.28 -2.77 -15.16
#